data_AF-A0A7R9D1I8-F1
#
_entry.id   AF-A0A7R9D1I8-F1
#
_cell.length_a   1.000
_cell.length_b   1.000
_cell.length_c   1.000
_cell.angle_alpha   90.00
_cell.angle_beta   90.00
_cell.angle_gamma   90.00
#
_symmetry.space_group_name_H-M   'P 1'
#
loop_
_entity.id
_entity.type
_entity.pdbx_description
1 polymer ?
#
loop_
_entity_poly.entity_id
_entity_poly.type
_entity_poly.pdbx_seq_one_letter_code
_entity_poly.pdbx_strand_id
1 'polypeptide(L)'
;MKITQISRIVLNLTGIIVMRVLEVSAQMERRPIVISNTSFPQMLPPQQYADVIAAVRDHYHMRCVHLVYKTNLFWEPRRDIVKETYFKQVQILLNEKAIPTAIISTYNAYDVSRYMCSVRILQVLLYMDEGNRILLELEFKEKEMTRQPVRGLNFLWLVFTSIGEMDYELNNVTVNMRREMIVAHHDGHKNLLYEVYHIEKKTMGLMVKLILEVDGQGKMITLSKSYVKRRSNLQGFEMLAYTIKNPPYTLVIENNGSVQVKGLMGKVWSLLQDMMNFTTRVALVDESRFGFYLTMSEYTQVESSYNNFSHFTDVLLFDIPTNTFQGLNEFFYGIHIPLAIFTSESRVYIKHPGLVDKTPGKVSAPFEPSMWGATVVAVFILSATLALFQHGLVLQEYKSTNQERFYDTFFTIGGLFCAQVEWDEELQVIQSPAEEGSIRMPVVETAEDQRQPSYQLGIRGIE
;
A
#
# COMPACT_ATOMS: atom_id res chain seq x y z
N MET A 1 58.64 -1.30 -33.18
CA MET A 1 59.42 -2.23 -32.31
C MET A 1 58.74 -2.58 -30.96
N LYS A 2 57.55 -2.05 -30.59
CA LYS A 2 56.92 -2.30 -29.28
C LYS A 2 55.79 -3.36 -29.24
N ILE A 3 55.23 -3.78 -30.38
CA ILE A 3 54.07 -4.71 -30.42
C ILE A 3 54.49 -6.18 -30.25
N THR A 4 55.67 -6.56 -30.76
CA THR A 4 56.20 -7.93 -30.68
C THR A 4 56.62 -8.35 -29.27
N GLN A 5 56.98 -7.39 -28.40
CA GLN A 5 57.31 -7.68 -27.00
C GLN A 5 56.07 -7.98 -26.15
N ILE A 6 54.97 -7.26 -26.40
CA ILE A 6 53.71 -7.45 -25.66
C ILE A 6 53.08 -8.81 -26.02
N SER A 7 53.12 -9.20 -27.30
CA SER A 7 52.64 -10.52 -27.75
C SER A 7 53.35 -11.69 -27.06
N ARG A 8 54.68 -11.61 -26.86
CA ARG A 8 55.44 -12.66 -26.16
C ARG A 8 55.12 -12.75 -24.68
N ILE A 9 54.87 -11.62 -24.03
CA ILE A 9 54.52 -11.59 -22.60
C ILE A 9 53.12 -12.20 -22.40
N VAL A 10 52.16 -11.89 -23.27
CA VAL A 10 50.80 -12.45 -23.20
C VAL A 10 50.80 -13.96 -23.44
N LEU A 11 51.57 -14.46 -24.41
CA LEU A 11 51.68 -15.90 -24.69
C LEU A 11 52.35 -16.69 -23.54
N ASN A 12 53.35 -16.10 -22.87
CA ASN A 12 53.97 -16.74 -21.71
C ASN A 12 53.04 -16.75 -20.49
N LEU A 13 52.27 -15.68 -20.28
CA LEU A 13 51.29 -15.62 -19.19
C LEU A 13 50.16 -16.64 -19.38
N THR A 14 49.62 -16.78 -20.60
CA THR A 14 48.58 -17.79 -20.86
C THR A 14 49.11 -19.21 -20.69
N GLY A 15 50.34 -19.50 -21.11
CA GLY A 15 50.98 -20.80 -20.88
C GLY A 15 51.16 -21.15 -19.40
N ILE A 16 51.58 -20.18 -18.58
CA ILE A 16 51.76 -20.39 -17.12
C ILE A 16 50.41 -20.61 -16.42
N ILE A 17 49.36 -19.89 -16.83
CA ILE A 17 48.02 -20.05 -16.26
C ILE A 17 47.46 -21.43 -16.60
N VAL A 18 47.59 -21.88 -17.86
CA VAL A 18 47.13 -23.21 -18.29
C VAL A 18 47.87 -24.33 -17.54
N MET A 19 49.18 -24.21 -17.37
CA MET A 19 49.98 -25.17 -16.61
C MET A 19 49.58 -25.22 -15.12
N ARG A 20 49.36 -24.07 -14.48
CA ARG A 20 48.91 -24.01 -13.07
C ARG A 20 47.52 -24.61 -12.90
N VAL A 21 46.60 -24.38 -13.84
CA VAL A 21 45.25 -24.98 -13.81
C VAL A 21 45.32 -26.49 -13.97
N LEU A 22 46.17 -26.99 -14.87
CA LEU A 22 46.38 -28.43 -15.06
C LEU A 22 47.05 -29.08 -13.84
N GLU A 23 47.98 -28.40 -13.19
CA GLU A 23 48.67 -28.90 -11.99
C GLU A 23 47.72 -28.95 -10.78
N VAL A 24 46.85 -27.96 -10.61
CA VAL A 24 45.79 -27.97 -9.57
C VAL A 24 44.77 -29.07 -9.83
N SER A 25 44.40 -29.30 -11.10
CA SER A 25 43.52 -30.41 -11.49
C SER A 25 44.14 -31.77 -11.19
N ALA A 26 45.42 -31.96 -11.51
CA ALA A 26 46.14 -33.20 -11.25
C ALA A 26 46.40 -33.46 -9.75
N GLN A 27 46.49 -32.42 -8.92
CA GLN A 27 46.59 -32.55 -7.47
C GLN A 27 45.25 -32.86 -6.79
N MET A 28 44.11 -32.50 -7.39
CA MET A 28 42.80 -32.87 -6.87
C MET A 28 42.50 -34.37 -7.02
N GLU A 29 43.10 -35.05 -8.00
CA GLU A 29 42.88 -36.48 -8.26
C GLU A 29 43.59 -37.45 -7.29
N ARG A 30 44.50 -36.98 -6.43
CA ARG A 30 45.36 -37.85 -5.60
C ARG A 30 45.18 -37.73 -4.09
N ARG A 31 44.05 -37.19 -3.60
CA ARG A 31 43.69 -37.35 -2.19
C ARG A 31 42.76 -38.55 -2.05
N PRO A 32 43.19 -39.66 -1.41
CA PRO A 32 42.25 -40.71 -1.05
C PRO A 32 41.17 -40.09 -0.15
N ILE A 33 39.94 -40.05 -0.66
CA ILE A 33 38.78 -39.68 0.12
C ILE A 33 38.66 -40.78 1.18
N VAL A 34 39.01 -40.44 2.42
CA VAL A 34 38.68 -41.26 3.57
C VAL A 34 37.15 -41.23 3.65
N ILE A 35 36.51 -42.27 3.14
CA ILE A 35 35.08 -42.50 3.33
C ILE A 35 34.92 -42.83 4.81
N SER A 36 34.75 -41.80 5.64
CA SER A 36 34.21 -41.98 6.97
C SER A 36 32.90 -42.75 6.81
N ASN A 37 32.72 -43.84 7.55
CA ASN A 37 31.45 -44.54 7.67
C ASN A 37 30.39 -43.55 8.20
N THR A 38 29.80 -42.76 7.32
CA THR A 38 28.64 -41.93 7.62
C THR A 38 27.49 -42.91 7.76
N SER A 39 27.24 -43.34 8.98
CA SER A 39 26.02 -44.04 9.37
C SER A 39 24.84 -43.28 8.76
N PHE A 40 24.04 -43.96 7.96
CA PHE A 40 22.78 -43.39 7.48
C PHE A 40 22.01 -42.81 8.67
N PRO A 41 21.47 -41.59 8.58
CA PRO A 41 20.60 -41.08 9.63
C PRO A 41 19.50 -42.12 9.87
N GLN A 42 19.23 -42.41 11.14
CA GLN A 42 18.27 -43.43 11.54
C GLN A 42 16.90 -43.03 11.00
N MET A 43 16.51 -43.63 9.86
CA MET A 43 15.21 -43.37 9.26
C MET A 43 14.13 -44.02 10.13
N LEU A 44 12.99 -43.34 10.26
CA LEU A 44 11.81 -43.94 10.90
C LEU A 44 11.30 -45.12 10.05
N PRO A 45 10.37 -45.93 10.53
CA PRO A 45 9.62 -46.85 9.67
C PRO A 45 8.72 -46.09 8.67
N PRO A 46 8.52 -46.59 7.43
CA PRO A 46 7.70 -45.92 6.41
C PRO A 46 6.27 -45.58 6.87
N GLN A 47 5.70 -46.46 7.71
CA GLN A 47 4.39 -46.27 8.32
C GLN A 47 4.30 -45.00 9.16
N GLN A 48 5.32 -44.73 9.97
CA GLN A 48 5.33 -43.55 10.84
C GLN A 48 5.40 -42.25 10.03
N TYR A 49 6.19 -42.23 8.93
CA TYR A 49 6.18 -41.11 8.01
C TYR A 49 4.80 -40.89 7.39
N ALA A 50 4.18 -41.95 6.86
CA ALA A 50 2.86 -41.86 6.23
C ALA A 50 1.79 -41.38 7.21
N ASP A 51 1.82 -41.82 8.47
CA ASP A 51 0.88 -41.42 9.51
C ASP A 51 1.04 -39.93 9.88
N VAL A 52 2.27 -39.45 10.08
CA VAL A 52 2.53 -38.03 10.36
C VAL A 52 2.15 -37.14 9.16
N ILE A 53 2.50 -37.56 7.95
CA ILE A 53 2.17 -36.83 6.72
C ILE A 53 0.65 -36.73 6.56
N ALA A 54 -0.09 -37.83 6.76
CA ALA A 54 -1.55 -37.85 6.71
C ALA A 54 -2.16 -36.92 7.76
N ALA A 55 -1.69 -37.00 9.00
CA ALA A 55 -2.14 -36.14 10.10
C ALA A 55 -1.96 -34.65 9.77
N VAL A 56 -0.77 -34.25 9.30
CA VAL A 56 -0.48 -32.86 8.92
C VAL A 56 -1.33 -32.42 7.73
N ARG A 57 -1.46 -33.27 6.71
CA ARG A 57 -2.28 -33.01 5.52
C ARG A 57 -3.73 -32.73 5.90
N ASP A 58 -4.30 -33.55 6.78
CA ASP A 58 -5.68 -33.40 7.23
C ASP A 58 -5.85 -32.15 8.12
N HIS A 59 -4.88 -31.87 9.01
CA HIS A 59 -4.90 -30.68 9.87
C HIS A 59 -4.98 -29.37 9.09
N TYR A 60 -4.16 -29.25 8.05
CA TYR A 60 -4.00 -28.02 7.28
C TYR A 60 -4.88 -28.00 6.02
N HIS A 61 -5.76 -29.00 5.86
CA HIS A 61 -6.65 -29.19 4.72
C HIS A 61 -5.90 -29.17 3.38
N MET A 62 -4.73 -29.81 3.34
CA MET A 62 -3.91 -29.93 2.14
C MET A 62 -4.51 -30.99 1.22
N ARG A 63 -4.55 -30.73 -0.09
CA ARG A 63 -5.13 -31.71 -1.03
C ARG A 63 -4.12 -32.73 -1.54
N CYS A 64 -2.86 -32.33 -1.66
CA CYS A 64 -1.82 -33.12 -2.30
C CYS A 64 -0.53 -33.12 -1.49
N VAL A 65 0.23 -34.21 -1.62
CA VAL A 65 1.53 -34.39 -0.99
C VAL A 65 2.61 -34.59 -2.05
N HIS A 66 3.68 -33.80 -1.97
CA HIS A 66 4.86 -33.96 -2.80
C HIS A 66 6.00 -34.48 -1.92
N LEU A 67 6.44 -35.71 -2.15
CA LEU A 67 7.63 -36.26 -1.52
C LEU A 67 8.84 -35.80 -2.33
N VAL A 68 9.57 -34.84 -1.77
CA VAL A 68 10.71 -34.20 -2.45
C VAL A 68 11.99 -34.91 -2.07
N TYR A 69 12.84 -35.20 -3.06
CA TYR A 69 14.16 -35.74 -2.83
C TYR A 69 15.17 -35.19 -3.83
N LYS A 70 16.40 -34.97 -3.36
CA LYS A 70 17.50 -34.56 -4.22
C LYS A 70 18.12 -35.78 -4.91
N THR A 71 18.14 -35.79 -6.24
CA THR A 71 18.98 -36.71 -7.02
C THR A 71 20.39 -36.13 -7.10
N ASN A 72 21.39 -36.88 -6.66
CA ASN A 72 22.79 -36.49 -6.83
C ASN A 72 23.24 -36.88 -8.23
N LEU A 73 23.22 -35.94 -9.17
CA LEU A 73 23.59 -36.18 -10.57
C LEU A 73 25.03 -36.69 -10.77
N PHE A 74 25.91 -36.50 -9.78
CA PHE A 74 27.35 -36.66 -9.99
C PHE A 74 27.99 -37.84 -9.26
N TRP A 75 27.35 -38.48 -8.27
CA TRP A 75 28.04 -39.51 -7.46
C TRP A 75 27.09 -40.62 -6.96
N GLU A 76 27.41 -41.87 -7.37
CA GLU A 76 26.87 -43.16 -6.90
C GLU A 76 25.37 -43.49 -7.12
N PRO A 77 24.99 -44.01 -8.31
CA PRO A 77 23.61 -44.44 -8.59
C PRO A 77 23.06 -45.53 -7.64
N ARG A 78 23.92 -46.24 -6.88
CA ARG A 78 23.46 -47.31 -5.97
C ARG A 78 22.80 -46.79 -4.68
N ARG A 79 23.21 -45.63 -4.14
CA ARG A 79 22.59 -45.09 -2.91
C ARG A 79 21.23 -44.46 -3.18
N ASP A 80 21.04 -43.95 -4.39
CA ASP A 80 19.79 -43.32 -4.82
C ASP A 80 18.65 -44.35 -4.95
N ILE A 81 18.96 -45.60 -5.33
CA ILE A 81 17.96 -46.69 -5.43
C ILE A 81 17.31 -47.01 -4.08
N VAL A 82 18.10 -47.06 -2.99
CA VAL A 82 17.58 -47.35 -1.64
C VAL A 82 16.65 -46.24 -1.17
N LYS A 83 17.06 -44.98 -1.39
CA LYS A 83 16.24 -43.80 -1.08
C LYS A 83 14.95 -43.80 -1.89
N GLU A 84 15.01 -44.05 -3.19
CA GLU A 84 13.82 -44.09 -4.05
C GLU A 84 12.84 -45.20 -3.64
N THR A 85 13.37 -46.39 -3.32
CA THR A 85 12.55 -47.51 -2.80
C THR A 85 11.83 -47.12 -1.52
N TYR A 86 12.52 -46.42 -0.63
CA TYR A 86 11.95 -45.94 0.62
C TYR A 86 10.83 -44.90 0.40
N PHE A 87 11.05 -43.93 -0.50
CA PHE A 87 10.02 -42.96 -0.89
C PHE A 87 8.79 -43.63 -1.53
N LYS A 88 9.00 -44.66 -2.36
CA LYS A 88 7.93 -45.47 -2.96
C LYS A 88 7.11 -46.20 -1.90
N GLN A 89 7.73 -46.75 -0.86
CA GLN A 89 7.02 -47.39 0.25
C GLN A 89 6.11 -46.38 0.97
N VAL A 90 6.62 -45.20 1.31
CA VAL A 90 5.80 -44.14 1.93
C VAL A 90 4.66 -43.71 0.99
N GLN A 91 4.92 -43.59 -0.32
CA GLN A 91 3.88 -43.25 -1.30
C GLN A 91 2.78 -44.33 -1.37
N ILE A 92 3.12 -45.62 -1.35
CA ILE A 92 2.14 -46.72 -1.33
C ILE A 92 1.23 -46.58 -0.12
N LEU A 93 1.81 -46.38 1.08
CA LEU A 93 1.05 -46.23 2.32
C LEU A 93 0.16 -44.98 2.33
N LEU A 94 0.61 -43.88 1.72
CA LEU A 94 -0.20 -42.68 1.52
C LEU A 94 -1.35 -42.92 0.52
N ASN A 95 -1.09 -43.67 -0.56
CA ASN A 95 -2.12 -44.04 -1.54
C ASN A 95 -3.18 -44.98 -0.94
N GLU A 96 -2.79 -45.91 -0.06
CA GLU A 96 -3.72 -46.76 0.70
C GLU A 96 -4.66 -45.93 1.59
N LYS A 97 -4.19 -44.77 2.07
CA LYS A 97 -4.99 -43.76 2.79
C LYS A 97 -5.75 -42.80 1.84
N ALA A 98 -5.75 -43.08 0.53
CA ALA A 98 -6.35 -42.24 -0.51
C ALA A 98 -5.80 -40.80 -0.57
N ILE A 99 -4.51 -40.61 -0.26
CA ILE A 99 -3.84 -39.30 -0.31
C ILE A 99 -3.09 -39.16 -1.63
N PRO A 100 -3.48 -38.22 -2.52
CA PRO A 100 -2.78 -37.99 -3.78
C PRO A 100 -1.33 -37.57 -3.53
N THR A 101 -0.40 -38.42 -3.97
CA THR A 101 1.02 -38.26 -3.66
C THR A 101 1.87 -38.35 -4.92
N ALA A 102 2.78 -37.38 -5.11
CA ALA A 102 3.79 -37.39 -6.17
C ALA A 102 5.19 -37.45 -5.56
N ILE A 103 6.09 -38.23 -6.17
CA ILE A 103 7.51 -38.24 -5.84
C ILE A 103 8.20 -37.30 -6.81
N ILE A 104 8.87 -36.27 -6.29
CA ILE A 104 9.46 -35.19 -7.09
C ILE A 104 10.96 -35.14 -6.84
N SER A 105 11.72 -35.39 -7.91
CA SER A 105 13.16 -35.08 -7.93
C SER A 105 13.35 -33.58 -8.07
N THR A 106 14.30 -33.03 -7.33
CA THR A 106 14.70 -31.61 -7.44
C THR A 106 15.14 -31.20 -8.85
N TYR A 107 15.66 -32.13 -9.65
CA TYR A 107 16.04 -31.84 -11.03
C TYR A 107 14.82 -31.53 -11.90
N ASN A 108 13.67 -32.15 -11.57
CA ASN A 108 12.40 -31.98 -12.27
C ASN A 108 11.48 -30.98 -11.55
N ALA A 109 11.99 -30.21 -10.57
CA ALA A 109 11.18 -29.25 -9.82
C ALA A 109 10.56 -28.16 -10.72
N TYR A 110 11.15 -27.90 -11.89
CA TYR A 110 10.60 -27.00 -12.90
C TYR A 110 9.37 -27.58 -13.63
N ASP A 111 9.17 -28.90 -13.59
CA ASP A 111 8.02 -29.59 -14.21
C ASP A 111 6.88 -29.84 -13.22
N VAL A 112 6.95 -29.23 -12.03
CA VAL A 112 5.91 -29.32 -10.97
C VAL A 112 4.55 -28.83 -11.48
N SER A 113 4.53 -27.96 -12.49
CA SER A 113 3.31 -27.50 -13.17
C SER A 113 2.48 -28.62 -13.80
N ARG A 114 3.09 -29.77 -14.11
CA ARG A 114 2.36 -30.94 -14.64
C ARG A 114 1.54 -31.69 -13.60
N TYR A 115 1.90 -31.55 -12.33
CA TYR A 115 1.13 -32.14 -11.23
C TYR A 115 0.04 -31.15 -10.84
N MET A 116 -1.10 -31.25 -11.52
CA MET A 116 -2.26 -30.34 -11.40
C MET A 116 -2.94 -30.43 -10.02
N CYS A 117 -2.26 -29.97 -8.97
CA CYS A 117 -2.89 -29.62 -7.71
C CYS A 117 -3.15 -28.12 -7.71
N SER A 118 -4.37 -27.74 -8.08
CA SER A 118 -4.84 -26.34 -8.06
C SER A 118 -4.99 -25.75 -6.65
N VAL A 119 -4.58 -26.50 -5.60
CA VAL A 119 -4.83 -26.21 -4.18
C VAL A 119 -3.54 -26.40 -3.38
N ARG A 120 -3.52 -25.87 -2.15
CA ARG A 120 -2.41 -25.93 -1.19
C ARG A 120 -1.77 -27.32 -1.06
N ILE A 121 -0.44 -27.36 -1.19
CA ILE A 121 0.38 -28.57 -1.33
C ILE A 121 1.24 -28.76 -0.07
N LEU A 122 1.38 -30.01 0.38
CA LEU A 122 2.35 -30.37 1.41
C LEU A 122 3.64 -30.88 0.76
N GLN A 123 4.74 -30.15 0.89
CA GLN A 123 6.06 -30.58 0.43
C GLN A 123 6.79 -31.28 1.57
N VAL A 124 7.23 -32.51 1.35
CA VAL A 124 7.78 -33.37 2.41
C VAL A 124 9.22 -33.77 2.10
N LEU A 125 10.11 -33.56 3.07
CA LEU A 125 11.46 -34.13 3.10
C LEU A 125 11.53 -35.19 4.20
N LEU A 126 11.69 -36.46 3.82
CA LEU A 126 11.68 -37.59 4.77
C LEU A 126 12.90 -37.65 5.69
N TYR A 127 13.97 -36.91 5.37
CA TYR A 127 15.13 -36.75 6.24
C TYR A 127 15.88 -35.47 5.87
N MET A 128 16.60 -34.91 6.83
CA MET A 128 17.52 -33.81 6.62
C MET A 128 18.95 -34.35 6.46
N ASP A 129 19.51 -34.25 5.25
CA ASP A 129 20.95 -34.42 5.00
C ASP A 129 21.52 -33.13 4.41
N GLU A 130 22.84 -33.06 4.24
CA GLU A 130 23.48 -31.87 3.65
C GLU A 130 22.93 -31.54 2.25
N GLY A 131 22.57 -32.56 1.47
CA GLY A 131 21.96 -32.39 0.15
C GLY A 131 20.61 -31.69 0.21
N ASN A 132 19.71 -32.16 1.08
CA ASN A 132 18.39 -31.59 1.31
C ASN A 132 18.44 -30.22 2.00
N ARG A 133 19.44 -29.98 2.86
CA ARG A 133 19.68 -28.65 3.45
C ARG A 133 20.05 -27.63 2.37
N ILE A 134 20.99 -27.97 1.49
CA ILE A 134 21.37 -27.13 0.35
C ILE A 134 20.17 -26.90 -0.57
N LEU A 135 19.33 -27.92 -0.78
CA LEU A 135 18.10 -27.78 -1.56
C LEU A 135 17.18 -26.72 -0.95
N LEU A 136 16.87 -26.82 0.35
CA LEU A 136 16.02 -25.84 1.03
C LEU A 136 16.64 -24.45 0.96
N GLU A 137 17.94 -24.34 1.15
CA GLU A 137 18.65 -23.06 1.04
C GLU A 137 18.51 -22.45 -0.35
N LEU A 138 18.69 -23.24 -1.42
CA LEU A 138 18.55 -22.77 -2.80
C LEU A 138 17.11 -22.38 -3.13
N GLU A 139 16.14 -23.24 -2.80
CA GLU A 139 14.72 -22.99 -3.01
C GLU A 139 14.27 -21.70 -2.31
N PHE A 140 14.79 -21.48 -1.09
CA PHE A 140 14.47 -20.32 -0.29
C PHE A 140 15.18 -19.04 -0.77
N LYS A 141 16.40 -19.13 -1.28
CA LYS A 141 17.13 -18.00 -1.88
C LYS A 141 16.58 -17.61 -3.25
N GLU A 142 16.32 -18.58 -4.13
CA GLU A 142 15.83 -18.34 -5.49
C GLU A 142 14.46 -17.66 -5.47
N LYS A 143 13.56 -18.12 -4.59
CA LYS A 143 12.24 -17.50 -4.41
C LYS A 143 12.28 -16.12 -3.73
N GLU A 144 13.36 -15.78 -3.03
CA GLU A 144 13.60 -14.41 -2.56
C GLU A 144 14.10 -13.52 -3.71
N MET A 145 14.98 -14.04 -4.56
CA MET A 145 15.55 -13.30 -5.68
C MET A 145 14.58 -13.08 -6.83
N THR A 146 13.62 -13.99 -7.05
CA THR A 146 12.75 -13.91 -8.23
C THR A 146 11.74 -12.76 -8.20
N ARG A 147 11.57 -12.03 -7.08
CA ARG A 147 10.80 -10.77 -6.88
C ARG A 147 9.38 -10.69 -7.44
N GLN A 148 8.94 -11.66 -8.22
CA GLN A 148 7.58 -11.78 -8.66
C GLN A 148 6.75 -12.09 -7.41
N PRO A 149 5.61 -11.41 -7.22
CA PRO A 149 4.61 -11.90 -6.28
C PRO A 149 4.20 -13.27 -6.81
N VAL A 150 4.84 -14.33 -6.32
CA VAL A 150 4.43 -15.70 -6.58
C VAL A 150 3.05 -15.79 -5.94
N ARG A 151 2.02 -15.49 -6.73
CA ARG A 151 0.62 -15.66 -6.38
C ARG A 151 0.50 -17.13 -5.98
N GLY A 152 0.38 -17.38 -4.68
CA GLY A 152 0.31 -18.74 -4.14
C GLY A 152 1.64 -19.30 -3.63
N LEU A 153 2.17 -18.73 -2.54
CA LEU A 153 2.89 -19.53 -1.52
C LEU A 153 1.89 -20.51 -0.85
N ASN A 154 1.26 -21.35 -1.67
CA ASN A 154 0.27 -22.35 -1.29
C ASN A 154 0.99 -23.66 -0.98
N PHE A 155 2.15 -23.62 -0.32
CA PHE A 155 2.81 -24.85 0.10
C PHE A 155 3.35 -24.74 1.51
N LEU A 156 3.22 -25.85 2.24
CA LEU A 156 3.76 -26.06 3.58
C LEU A 156 4.91 -27.05 3.46
N TRP A 157 6.06 -26.70 4.03
CA TRP A 157 7.17 -27.66 4.15
C TRP A 157 7.02 -28.48 5.41
N LEU A 158 7.09 -29.81 5.28
CA LEU A 158 7.22 -30.76 6.37
C LEU A 158 8.56 -31.46 6.23
N VAL A 159 9.42 -31.29 7.22
CA VAL A 159 10.79 -31.77 7.20
C VAL A 159 11.02 -32.69 8.37
N PHE A 160 11.45 -33.92 8.12
CA PHE A 160 11.77 -34.85 9.18
C PHE A 160 13.25 -34.75 9.56
N THR A 161 13.50 -34.68 10.86
CA THR A 161 14.84 -34.56 11.45
C THR A 161 15.13 -35.74 12.38
N SER A 162 16.39 -36.17 12.39
CA SER A 162 16.88 -37.18 13.33
C SER A 162 17.51 -36.58 14.58
N ILE A 163 17.98 -35.33 14.54
CA ILE A 163 18.75 -34.70 15.63
C ILE A 163 17.86 -33.65 16.31
N GLY A 164 17.81 -33.67 17.65
CA GLY A 164 17.04 -32.67 18.41
C GLY A 164 17.56 -31.22 18.28
N GLU A 165 18.72 -31.02 17.66
CA GLU A 165 19.38 -29.72 17.46
C GLU A 165 18.98 -29.10 16.12
N MET A 166 17.75 -28.60 16.04
CA MET A 166 17.19 -27.97 14.83
C MET A 166 18.03 -26.78 14.32
N ASP A 167 18.65 -26.02 15.24
CA ASP A 167 19.51 -24.87 14.88
C ASP A 167 20.74 -25.31 14.05
N TYR A 168 21.31 -26.47 14.37
CA TYR A 168 22.46 -27.00 13.65
C TYR A 168 22.05 -27.57 12.28
N GLU A 169 20.97 -28.36 12.24
CA GLU A 169 20.51 -28.99 11.00
C GLU A 169 19.99 -27.97 9.98
N LEU A 170 19.32 -26.92 10.44
CA LEU A 170 18.81 -25.83 9.62
C LEU A 170 19.77 -24.66 9.50
N ASN A 171 21.02 -24.84 9.92
CA ASN A 171 22.03 -23.82 9.74
C ASN A 171 22.12 -23.42 8.25
N ASN A 172 22.20 -22.13 7.99
CA ASN A 172 22.13 -21.50 6.66
C ASN A 172 20.77 -21.51 5.94
N VAL A 173 19.75 -22.25 6.40
CA VAL A 173 18.41 -22.25 5.80
C VAL A 173 17.60 -21.05 6.30
N THR A 174 17.34 -20.07 5.42
CA THR A 174 16.53 -18.88 5.76
C THR A 174 15.04 -19.15 5.60
N VAL A 175 14.35 -19.44 6.71
CA VAL A 175 12.89 -19.58 6.73
C VAL A 175 12.23 -18.26 7.14
N ASN A 176 11.87 -17.39 6.19
CA ASN A 176 11.26 -16.10 6.52
C ASN A 176 9.82 -16.24 7.07
N MET A 177 9.29 -15.14 7.66
CA MET A 177 7.96 -15.12 8.27
C MET A 177 6.78 -15.40 7.32
N ARG A 178 6.98 -15.39 6.00
CA ARG A 178 5.93 -15.72 5.03
C ARG A 178 5.87 -17.20 4.69
N ARG A 179 6.93 -17.94 4.98
CA ARG A 179 7.02 -19.37 4.71
C ARG A 179 6.55 -20.17 5.89
N GLU A 180 5.78 -21.20 5.60
CA GLU A 180 5.38 -22.19 6.58
C GLU A 180 6.29 -23.40 6.46
N MET A 181 7.03 -23.67 7.53
CA MET A 181 7.87 -24.84 7.65
C MET A 181 7.63 -25.47 9.01
N ILE A 182 7.39 -26.78 8.97
CA ILE A 182 7.20 -27.62 10.13
C ILE A 182 8.29 -28.68 10.10
N VAL A 183 8.93 -28.87 11.24
CA VAL A 183 9.94 -29.87 11.47
C VAL A 183 9.35 -30.96 12.36
N ALA A 184 9.33 -32.19 11.86
CA ALA A 184 8.90 -33.37 12.61
C ALA A 184 10.12 -34.05 13.22
N HIS A 185 10.13 -34.17 14.54
CA HIS A 185 11.15 -34.85 15.32
C HIS A 185 10.54 -36.02 16.09
N HIS A 186 11.18 -37.18 16.05
CA HIS A 186 10.72 -38.36 16.78
C HIS A 186 11.49 -38.50 18.09
N ASP A 187 10.80 -38.46 19.22
CA ASP A 187 11.43 -38.56 20.55
C ASP A 187 11.58 -40.00 21.08
N GLY A 188 11.24 -40.99 20.24
CA GLY A 188 11.23 -42.42 20.57
C GLY A 188 9.84 -42.97 20.93
N HIS A 189 8.89 -42.10 21.29
CA HIS A 189 7.52 -42.48 21.65
C HIS A 189 6.46 -41.80 20.79
N LYS A 190 6.66 -40.53 20.47
CA LYS A 190 5.75 -39.69 19.71
C LYS A 190 6.51 -38.84 18.69
N ASN A 191 5.76 -38.32 17.73
CA ASN A 191 6.28 -37.35 16.77
C ASN A 191 5.90 -35.95 17.23
N LEU A 192 6.91 -35.13 17.50
CA LEU A 192 6.78 -33.74 17.90
C LEU A 192 6.96 -32.86 16.66
N LEU A 193 6.01 -31.95 16.41
CA LEU A 193 6.04 -31.07 15.26
C LEU A 193 6.29 -29.64 15.71
N TYR A 194 7.38 -29.08 15.23
CA TYR A 194 7.85 -27.75 15.54
C TYR A 194 7.67 -26.84 14.34
N GLU A 195 7.03 -25.70 14.53
CA GLU A 195 7.10 -24.60 13.59
C GLU A 195 8.46 -23.92 13.73
N VAL A 196 9.13 -23.72 12.59
CA VAL A 196 10.43 -23.05 12.54
C VAL A 196 10.40 -21.86 11.61
N TYR A 197 10.97 -20.73 12.03
CA TYR A 197 11.10 -19.52 11.22
C TYR A 197 12.17 -18.58 11.76
N HIS A 198 12.62 -17.64 10.94
CA HIS A 198 13.47 -16.52 11.30
C HIS A 198 12.65 -15.22 11.18
N ILE A 199 12.83 -14.33 12.16
CA ILE A 199 12.36 -12.95 12.05
C ILE A 199 13.39 -12.14 11.27
N GLU A 200 14.64 -12.15 11.73
CA GLU A 200 15.79 -11.58 11.04
C GLU A 200 16.99 -12.50 11.21
N LYS A 201 17.53 -13.02 10.10
CA LYS A 201 18.58 -14.05 10.14
C LYS A 201 19.90 -13.55 10.74
N LYS A 202 20.23 -12.26 10.54
CA LYS A 202 21.54 -11.72 10.93
C LYS A 202 21.64 -11.45 12.43
N THR A 203 20.54 -11.08 13.06
CA THR A 203 20.52 -10.60 14.45
C THR A 203 19.78 -11.54 15.39
N MET A 204 18.92 -12.41 14.87
CA MET A 204 18.11 -13.33 15.67
C MET A 204 18.34 -14.78 15.26
N GLY A 205 18.32 -15.67 16.24
CA GLY A 205 18.37 -17.11 16.02
C GLY A 205 17.09 -17.67 15.39
N LEU A 206 17.13 -18.95 15.05
CA LEU A 206 15.96 -19.67 14.58
C LEU A 206 14.92 -19.77 15.70
N MET A 207 13.69 -19.38 15.38
CA MET A 207 12.55 -19.53 16.28
C MET A 207 11.98 -20.93 16.13
N VAL A 208 11.92 -21.66 17.24
CA VAL A 208 11.39 -23.03 17.29
C VAL A 208 10.21 -23.07 18.24
N LYS A 209 9.05 -23.52 17.75
CA LYS A 209 7.82 -23.57 18.54
C LYS A 209 7.09 -24.89 18.35
N LEU A 210 6.86 -25.63 19.43
CA LEU A 210 6.01 -26.83 19.38
C LEU A 210 4.57 -26.44 19.02
N ILE A 211 4.01 -27.06 17.98
CA ILE A 211 2.66 -26.75 17.49
C ILE A 211 1.70 -27.94 17.52
N LEU A 212 2.22 -29.16 17.32
CA LEU A 212 1.42 -30.38 17.26
C LEU A 212 2.21 -31.54 17.85
N GLU A 213 1.50 -32.49 18.44
CA GLU A 213 2.02 -33.81 18.76
C GLU A 213 1.20 -34.85 17.99
N VAL A 214 1.87 -35.86 17.45
CA VAL A 214 1.25 -37.01 16.79
C VAL A 214 1.66 -38.25 17.56
N ASP A 215 0.69 -38.95 18.13
CA ASP A 215 0.95 -40.18 18.87
C ASP A 215 1.37 -41.33 17.94
N GLY A 216 1.76 -42.46 18.53
CA GLY A 216 2.17 -43.65 17.76
C GLY A 216 1.07 -44.27 16.89
N GLN A 217 -0.19 -43.83 17.03
CA GLN A 217 -1.33 -44.27 16.22
C GLN A 217 -1.68 -43.26 15.11
N GLY A 218 -0.92 -42.17 14.98
CA GLY A 218 -1.17 -41.12 14.00
C GLY A 218 -2.27 -40.13 14.42
N LYS A 219 -2.76 -40.19 15.67
CA LYS A 219 -3.76 -39.24 16.16
C LYS A 219 -3.07 -37.94 16.59
N MET A 220 -3.60 -36.84 16.10
CA MET A 220 -3.13 -35.51 16.49
C MET A 220 -3.65 -35.09 17.85
N ILE A 221 -2.74 -34.57 18.66
CA ILE A 221 -3.03 -33.80 19.85
C ILE A 221 -2.69 -32.35 19.49
N THR A 222 -3.74 -31.58 19.13
CA THR A 222 -3.58 -30.20 18.67
C THR A 222 -3.31 -29.27 19.86
N LEU A 223 -2.19 -28.54 19.83
CA LEU A 223 -1.84 -27.54 20.83
C LEU A 223 -2.06 -26.09 20.35
N SER A 224 -2.43 -25.90 19.09
CA SER A 224 -2.03 -24.71 18.33
C SER A 224 -3.17 -23.78 17.90
N LYS A 225 -2.92 -22.47 18.05
CA LYS A 225 -3.74 -21.35 17.55
C LYS A 225 -3.55 -21.17 16.03
N SER A 226 -4.35 -20.31 15.39
CA SER A 226 -4.15 -19.96 13.96
C SER A 226 -2.73 -19.45 13.65
N TYR A 227 -2.26 -19.65 12.42
CA TYR A 227 -0.92 -19.25 11.95
C TYR A 227 -0.53 -17.83 12.37
N VAL A 228 -1.39 -16.85 12.08
CA VAL A 228 -1.17 -15.43 12.40
C VAL A 228 -1.00 -15.23 13.92
N LYS A 229 -1.80 -15.91 14.74
CA LYS A 229 -1.68 -15.80 16.20
C LYS A 229 -0.39 -16.41 16.72
N ARG A 230 0.14 -17.46 16.08
CA ARG A 230 1.38 -18.11 16.53
C ARG A 230 2.62 -17.27 16.29
N ARG A 231 2.64 -16.47 15.22
CA ARG A 231 3.72 -15.55 14.82
C ARG A 231 3.43 -14.08 15.17
N SER A 232 2.53 -13.84 16.11
CA SER A 232 2.12 -12.48 16.50
C SER A 232 3.16 -11.72 17.31
N ASN A 233 4.27 -12.34 17.71
CA ASN A 233 5.30 -11.73 18.54
C ASN A 233 6.64 -11.73 17.79
N LEU A 234 7.23 -10.55 17.65
CA LEU A 234 8.49 -10.28 16.94
C LEU A 234 9.70 -10.20 17.88
N GLN A 235 9.52 -10.56 19.15
CA GLN A 235 10.56 -10.79 20.15
C GLN A 235 11.55 -9.63 20.32
N GLY A 236 11.04 -8.40 20.26
CA GLY A 236 11.85 -7.19 20.41
C GLY A 236 12.70 -6.85 19.18
N PHE A 237 12.39 -7.41 18.01
CA PHE A 237 13.04 -7.06 16.76
C PHE A 237 13.04 -5.54 16.55
N GLU A 238 14.20 -4.94 16.29
CA GLU A 238 14.29 -3.52 15.97
C GLU A 238 14.05 -3.31 14.48
N MET A 239 12.88 -2.76 14.13
CA MET A 239 12.55 -2.34 12.77
C MET A 239 13.14 -0.98 12.46
N LEU A 240 13.82 -0.85 11.32
CA LEU A 240 14.20 0.44 10.78
C LEU A 240 13.05 1.01 9.94
N ALA A 241 12.48 2.11 10.42
CA ALA A 241 11.40 2.82 9.77
C ALA A 241 11.87 4.15 9.18
N TYR A 242 11.54 4.38 7.91
CA TYR A 242 11.66 5.72 7.31
C TYR A 242 10.32 6.45 7.34
N THR A 243 10.38 7.75 7.59
CA THR A 243 9.20 8.60 7.70
C THR A 243 9.46 9.98 7.10
N ILE A 244 8.38 10.67 6.73
CA ILE A 244 8.37 12.07 6.29
C ILE A 244 7.44 12.87 7.18
N LYS A 245 7.70 14.16 7.33
CA LYS A 245 6.83 15.05 8.10
C LYS A 245 5.60 15.39 7.27
N ASN A 246 4.43 14.85 7.64
CA ASN A 246 3.17 15.14 6.97
C ASN A 246 2.01 15.34 7.96
N PRO A 247 1.92 16.52 8.62
CA PRO A 247 0.84 16.82 9.54
C PRO A 247 -0.54 16.80 8.85
N PRO A 248 -1.61 16.29 9.48
CA PRO A 248 -1.66 15.75 10.84
C PRO A 248 -1.38 14.23 10.94
N TYR A 249 -1.15 13.56 9.81
CA TYR A 249 -1.01 12.10 9.75
C TYR A 249 0.27 11.62 10.40
N THR A 250 1.39 12.25 10.07
CA THR A 250 2.72 11.92 10.57
C THR A 250 3.36 13.18 11.15
N LEU A 251 3.46 13.22 12.46
CA LEU A 251 4.14 14.30 13.19
C LEU A 251 5.48 13.76 13.65
N VAL A 252 6.58 14.38 13.24
CA VAL A 252 7.91 13.97 13.68
C VAL A 252 8.39 14.93 14.77
N ILE A 253 8.78 14.38 15.93
CA ILE A 253 9.39 15.13 17.02
C ILE A 253 10.80 14.61 17.23
N GLU A 254 11.77 15.49 17.10
CA GLU A 254 13.18 15.20 17.37
C GLU A 254 13.52 15.66 18.79
N ASN A 255 13.95 14.73 19.65
CA ASN A 255 14.37 15.00 21.02
C ASN A 255 15.76 14.38 21.25
N ASN A 256 16.79 15.21 21.43
CA ASN A 256 18.16 14.79 21.77
C ASN A 256 18.71 13.65 20.87
N GLY A 257 18.44 13.71 19.56
CA GLY A 257 18.88 12.69 18.59
C GLY A 257 17.96 11.47 18.46
N SER A 258 16.90 11.37 19.27
CA SER A 258 15.82 10.40 19.06
C SER A 258 14.71 11.01 18.20
N VAL A 259 14.23 10.25 17.21
CA VAL A 259 13.13 10.64 16.34
C VAL A 259 11.89 9.87 16.76
N GLN A 260 10.83 10.59 17.17
CA GLN A 260 9.55 10.00 17.54
C GLN A 260 8.48 10.34 16.49
N VAL A 261 7.78 9.31 16.01
CA VAL A 261 6.60 9.47 15.16
C VAL A 261 5.35 9.60 16.03
N LYS A 262 4.62 10.70 15.85
CA LYS A 262 3.31 11.00 16.42
C LYS A 262 2.30 11.25 15.29
N GLY A 263 1.12 11.78 15.64
CA GLY A 263 0.01 11.91 14.69
C GLY A 263 -0.82 10.63 14.62
N LEU A 264 -1.59 10.47 13.54
CA LEU A 264 -2.39 9.27 13.31
C LEU A 264 -1.50 8.04 13.11
N MET A 265 -0.50 8.14 12.22
CA MET A 265 0.40 7.02 11.91
C MET A 265 1.23 6.61 13.13
N GLY A 266 1.73 7.58 13.92
CA GLY A 266 2.44 7.28 15.16
C GLY A 266 1.60 6.49 16.18
N LYS A 267 0.30 6.80 16.30
CA LYS A 267 -0.62 6.05 17.18
C LYS A 267 -0.85 4.63 16.69
N VAL A 268 -1.15 4.46 15.40
CA VAL A 268 -1.35 3.13 14.79
C VAL A 268 -0.08 2.30 14.92
N TRP A 269 1.07 2.89 14.62
CA TRP A 269 2.35 2.21 14.69
C TRP A 269 2.74 1.82 16.12
N SER A 270 2.53 2.70 17.11
CA SER A 270 2.74 2.37 18.52
C SER A 270 1.87 1.19 18.96
N LEU A 271 0.59 1.17 18.54
CA LEU A 271 -0.30 0.04 18.85
C LEU A 271 0.22 -1.26 18.25
N LEU A 272 0.68 -1.24 16.99
CA LEU A 272 1.30 -2.40 16.35
C LEU A 272 2.57 -2.83 17.08
N GLN A 273 3.40 -1.87 17.50
CA GLN A 273 4.62 -2.10 18.26
C GLN A 273 4.34 -2.86 19.56
N ASP A 274 3.32 -2.42 20.31
CA ASP A 274 2.91 -3.05 21.57
C ASP A 274 2.28 -4.43 21.34
N MET A 275 1.41 -4.55 20.34
CA MET A 275 0.70 -5.80 20.04
C MET A 275 1.64 -6.89 19.51
N MET A 276 2.65 -6.50 18.73
CA MET A 276 3.57 -7.43 18.08
C MET A 276 4.94 -7.53 18.76
N ASN A 277 5.18 -6.77 19.82
CA ASN A 277 6.43 -6.77 20.59
C ASN A 277 7.66 -6.62 19.68
N PHE A 278 7.76 -5.50 18.99
CA PHE A 278 8.96 -5.05 18.28
C PHE A 278 9.39 -3.68 18.81
N THR A 279 10.54 -3.18 18.38
CA THR A 279 10.95 -1.78 18.62
C THR A 279 11.20 -1.11 17.29
N THR A 280 11.15 0.22 17.26
CA THR A 280 11.35 0.97 16.02
C THR A 280 12.48 1.97 16.16
N ARG A 281 13.43 1.90 15.24
CA ARG A 281 14.39 2.96 14.99
C ARG A 281 13.90 3.79 13.82
N VAL A 282 13.60 5.06 14.08
CA VAL A 282 13.05 5.96 13.07
C VAL A 282 14.16 6.80 12.49
N ALA A 283 14.16 6.92 11.16
CA ALA A 283 15.00 7.88 10.45
C ALA A 283 14.12 8.79 9.57
N LEU A 284 14.45 10.08 9.59
CA LEU A 284 13.74 11.10 8.83
C LEU A 284 14.32 11.19 7.43
N VAL A 285 13.45 11.18 6.43
CA VAL A 285 13.83 11.41 5.02
C VAL A 285 13.50 12.86 4.67
N ASP A 286 14.42 13.52 3.97
CA ASP A 286 14.21 14.85 3.41
C ASP A 286 13.09 14.81 2.37
N GLU A 287 12.04 15.62 2.58
CA GLU A 287 10.86 15.73 1.70
C GLU A 287 11.24 15.98 0.24
N SER A 288 12.29 16.78 0.01
CA SER A 288 12.77 17.13 -1.33
C SER A 288 13.31 15.94 -2.13
N ARG A 289 13.65 14.84 -1.45
CA ARG A 289 14.25 13.64 -2.05
C ARG A 289 13.33 12.44 -2.01
N PHE A 290 12.16 12.57 -1.40
CA PHE A 290 11.25 11.46 -1.19
C PHE A 290 10.81 10.79 -2.51
N GLY A 291 10.38 11.58 -3.50
CA GLY A 291 10.04 11.05 -4.84
C GLY A 291 11.25 10.48 -5.61
N PHE A 292 12.46 10.94 -5.31
CA PHE A 292 13.71 10.49 -5.93
C PHE A 292 14.18 9.14 -5.34
N TYR A 293 14.03 8.94 -4.02
CA TYR A 293 14.40 7.67 -3.37
C TYR A 293 13.45 6.51 -3.72
N LEU A 294 12.17 6.82 -3.96
CA LEU A 294 11.18 5.85 -4.41
C LEU A 294 11.43 5.37 -5.86
N THR A 295 12.09 6.17 -6.69
CA THR A 295 12.34 5.88 -8.12
C THR A 295 13.77 5.36 -8.40
N MET A 296 14.72 5.56 -7.48
CA MET A 296 16.12 5.15 -7.65
C MET A 296 16.44 3.68 -7.35
N SER A 297 15.52 2.90 -6.76
CA SER A 297 15.81 1.50 -6.40
C SER A 297 16.09 0.58 -7.59
N GLU A 298 15.80 1.02 -8.82
CA GLU A 298 16.05 0.25 -10.04
C GLU A 298 17.27 0.70 -10.87
N TYR A 299 17.77 1.93 -10.73
CA TYR A 299 18.66 2.50 -11.75
C TYR A 299 20.13 2.71 -11.39
N THR A 300 20.57 2.39 -10.18
CA THR A 300 21.98 2.63 -9.80
C THR A 300 22.72 1.39 -9.30
N GLN A 301 23.03 0.50 -10.25
CA GLN A 301 24.19 -0.40 -10.16
C GLN A 301 25.50 0.24 -10.61
N VAL A 302 25.50 1.52 -11.01
CA VAL A 302 26.72 2.23 -11.42
C VAL A 302 27.20 3.10 -10.26
N GLU A 303 28.29 2.67 -9.65
CA GLU A 303 29.21 3.41 -8.78
C GLU A 303 28.68 4.74 -8.20
N SER A 304 27.97 4.66 -7.06
CA SER A 304 28.04 5.76 -6.11
C SER A 304 28.02 5.22 -4.69
N SER A 305 29.02 5.63 -3.93
CA SER A 305 29.30 5.37 -2.52
C SER A 305 28.19 5.82 -1.54
N TYR A 306 26.96 6.05 -2.02
CA TYR A 306 25.81 6.54 -1.25
C TYR A 306 24.50 5.76 -1.53
N ASN A 307 24.55 4.66 -2.30
CA ASN A 307 23.39 3.82 -2.64
C ASN A 307 23.10 2.69 -1.62
N ASN A 308 22.78 3.07 -0.38
CA ASN A 308 22.46 2.15 0.73
C ASN A 308 21.01 2.31 1.22
N PHE A 309 20.02 2.51 0.34
CA PHE A 309 18.62 2.65 0.80
C PHE A 309 17.78 1.38 0.59
N SER A 310 17.95 0.65 -0.52
CA SER A 310 17.17 -0.56 -0.81
C SER A 310 17.49 -1.76 0.08
N HIS A 311 18.60 -1.71 0.84
CA HIS A 311 19.02 -2.75 1.78
C HIS A 311 18.86 -2.38 3.26
N PHE A 312 18.30 -1.20 3.57
CA PHE A 312 18.35 -0.63 4.93
C PHE A 312 17.01 -0.10 5.43
N THR A 313 15.88 -0.50 4.87
CA THR A 313 14.58 -0.12 5.44
C THR A 313 13.67 -1.32 5.52
N ASP A 314 13.11 -1.55 6.70
CA ASP A 314 12.13 -2.62 6.90
C ASP A 314 10.72 -2.12 6.61
N VAL A 315 10.44 -0.85 6.93
CA VAL A 315 9.10 -0.26 6.77
C VAL A 315 9.13 1.22 6.41
N LEU A 316 8.11 1.63 5.66
CA LEU A 316 7.83 3.01 5.31
C LEU A 316 6.60 3.50 6.10
N LEU A 317 6.76 4.53 6.93
CA LEU A 317 5.72 5.08 7.81
C LEU A 317 5.27 6.47 7.36
N PHE A 318 4.38 6.53 6.38
CA PHE A 318 3.72 7.76 5.96
C PHE A 318 2.49 7.44 5.10
N ASP A 319 1.67 8.46 4.88
CA ASP A 319 0.48 8.39 4.04
C ASP A 319 0.82 8.64 2.57
N ILE A 320 0.37 7.74 1.70
CA ILE A 320 0.45 7.92 0.24
C ILE A 320 -0.97 7.83 -0.31
N PRO A 321 -1.41 8.81 -1.12
CA PRO A 321 -2.67 8.71 -1.84
C PRO A 321 -2.68 7.50 -2.77
N THR A 322 -3.73 6.69 -2.71
CA THR A 322 -3.85 5.44 -3.49
C THR A 322 -3.86 5.66 -5.00
N ASN A 323 -4.31 6.83 -5.47
CA ASN A 323 -4.25 7.21 -6.89
C ASN A 323 -2.81 7.47 -7.37
N THR A 324 -1.89 7.83 -6.49
CA THR A 324 -0.46 7.93 -6.81
C THR A 324 0.14 6.54 -7.08
N PHE A 325 -0.40 5.48 -6.48
CA PHE A 325 0.11 4.11 -6.64
C PHE A 325 -0.28 3.42 -7.95
N GLN A 326 -1.39 3.78 -8.58
CA GLN A 326 -1.79 3.12 -9.84
C GLN A 326 -0.75 3.30 -10.94
N GLY A 327 -0.06 4.45 -11.00
CA GLY A 327 1.09 4.67 -11.89
C GLY A 327 2.43 4.15 -11.34
N LEU A 328 2.50 3.79 -10.05
CA LEU A 328 3.74 3.38 -9.38
C LEU A 328 3.83 1.87 -9.09
N ASN A 329 2.81 1.08 -9.40
CA ASN A 329 2.89 -0.39 -9.33
C ASN A 329 4.01 -0.95 -10.22
N GLU A 330 4.38 -0.23 -11.29
CA GLU A 330 5.53 -0.55 -12.14
C GLU A 330 6.87 -0.09 -11.55
N PHE A 331 6.89 0.84 -10.58
CA PHE A 331 8.12 1.37 -9.98
C PHE A 331 8.43 0.75 -8.62
N PHE A 332 7.43 0.19 -7.93
CA PHE A 332 7.58 -0.41 -6.59
C PHE A 332 7.70 -1.94 -6.62
N TYR A 333 8.50 -2.48 -7.54
CA TYR A 333 8.87 -3.89 -7.54
C TYR A 333 9.66 -4.26 -6.28
N GLY A 334 8.95 -4.70 -5.23
CA GLY A 334 9.52 -5.18 -3.98
C GLY A 334 8.91 -4.56 -2.71
N ILE A 335 8.08 -3.53 -2.82
CA ILE A 335 7.37 -2.95 -1.68
C ILE A 335 6.00 -3.63 -1.54
N HIS A 336 5.73 -4.20 -0.38
CA HIS A 336 4.43 -4.75 -0.07
C HIS A 336 3.57 -3.73 0.65
N ILE A 337 2.52 -3.27 -0.02
CA ILE A 337 1.58 -2.32 0.54
C ILE A 337 0.51 -3.12 1.30
N PRO A 338 0.31 -2.88 2.61
CA PRO A 338 -0.77 -3.51 3.35
C PRO A 338 -2.14 -3.00 2.88
N LEU A 339 -3.21 -3.63 3.37
CA LEU A 339 -4.57 -3.13 3.14
C LEU A 339 -4.66 -1.66 3.60
N ALA A 340 -5.24 -0.79 2.77
CA ALA A 340 -5.39 0.63 3.08
C ALA A 340 -6.15 0.83 4.40
N ILE A 341 -5.55 1.56 5.33
CA ILE A 341 -6.11 1.79 6.67
C ILE A 341 -7.18 2.89 6.63
N PHE A 342 -7.07 3.83 5.70
CA PHE A 342 -8.02 4.91 5.49
C PHE A 342 -8.07 5.28 4.01
N THR A 343 -9.21 5.82 3.57
CA THR A 343 -9.43 6.35 2.22
C THR A 343 -9.48 7.86 2.29
N SER A 344 -8.62 8.55 1.53
CA SER A 344 -8.65 10.00 1.40
C SER A 344 -9.34 10.42 0.11
N GLU A 345 -10.19 11.44 0.16
CA GLU A 345 -10.78 12.08 -1.01
C GLU A 345 -10.04 13.39 -1.32
N SER A 346 -9.73 13.62 -2.59
CA SER A 346 -9.21 14.92 -3.04
C SER A 346 -10.31 15.98 -2.97
N ARG A 347 -10.08 17.05 -2.20
CA ARG A 347 -11.00 18.20 -2.12
C ARG A 347 -10.31 19.46 -2.59
N VAL A 348 -11.02 20.23 -3.43
CA VAL A 348 -10.54 21.54 -3.90
C VAL A 348 -11.02 22.59 -2.92
N TYR A 349 -10.10 23.23 -2.20
CA TYR A 349 -10.40 24.36 -1.33
C TYR A 349 -10.30 25.65 -2.12
N ILE A 350 -11.46 26.19 -2.51
CA ILE A 350 -11.54 27.50 -3.14
C ILE A 350 -11.62 28.54 -2.03
N LYS A 351 -10.64 29.45 -1.99
CA LYS A 351 -10.68 30.61 -1.09
C LYS A 351 -12.03 31.29 -1.28
N HIS A 352 -12.80 31.45 -0.21
CA HIS A 352 -14.01 32.25 -0.27
C HIS A 352 -13.63 33.59 -0.90
N PRO A 353 -14.30 34.04 -1.98
CA PRO A 353 -14.06 35.37 -2.50
C PRO A 353 -14.19 36.29 -1.31
N GLY A 354 -13.11 37.04 -1.01
CA GLY A 354 -13.10 37.91 0.16
C GLY A 354 -14.40 38.67 0.14
N LEU A 355 -15.14 38.66 1.26
CA LEU A 355 -16.40 39.38 1.40
C LEU A 355 -16.17 40.71 0.70
N VAL A 356 -16.78 40.89 -0.47
CA VAL A 356 -16.50 42.09 -1.25
C VAL A 356 -17.07 43.17 -0.37
N ASP A 357 -16.18 43.89 0.32
CA ASP A 357 -16.53 44.94 1.24
C ASP A 357 -17.64 45.73 0.55
N LYS A 358 -18.75 45.94 1.26
CA LYS A 358 -19.87 46.74 0.78
C LYS A 358 -19.35 48.16 0.60
N THR A 359 -18.55 48.40 -0.43
CA THR A 359 -18.04 49.70 -0.76
C THR A 359 -19.26 50.52 -1.18
N PRO A 360 -19.50 51.69 -0.56
CA PRO A 360 -20.68 52.50 -0.85
C PRO A 360 -20.79 52.87 -2.34
N GLY A 361 -19.67 52.81 -3.08
CA GLY A 361 -19.64 52.93 -4.54
C GLY A 361 -20.47 51.88 -5.30
N LYS A 362 -20.86 50.76 -4.69
CA LYS A 362 -21.78 49.78 -5.31
C LYS A 362 -23.23 50.26 -5.39
N VAL A 363 -23.63 51.21 -4.55
CA VAL A 363 -24.98 51.82 -4.63
C VAL A 363 -25.08 52.75 -5.83
N SER A 364 -23.98 53.45 -6.17
CA SER A 364 -23.87 54.28 -7.37
C SER A 364 -23.34 53.54 -8.61
N ALA A 365 -22.85 52.30 -8.46
CA ALA A 365 -22.28 51.48 -9.53
C ALA A 365 -23.21 51.11 -10.70
N PRO A 366 -24.55 51.06 -10.60
CA PRO A 366 -25.35 50.75 -11.79
C PRO A 366 -25.23 51.81 -12.89
N PHE A 367 -24.71 53.01 -12.59
CA PHE A 367 -24.53 54.08 -13.55
C PHE A 367 -23.10 54.64 -13.50
N GLU A 368 -22.54 54.97 -14.66
CA GLU A 368 -21.29 55.72 -14.71
C GLU A 368 -21.47 57.11 -14.08
N PRO A 369 -20.43 57.69 -13.44
CA PRO A 369 -20.49 59.05 -12.87
C PRO A 369 -20.92 60.12 -13.88
N SER A 370 -20.62 59.91 -15.16
CA SER A 370 -21.04 60.74 -16.29
C SER A 370 -22.57 60.83 -16.41
N MET A 371 -23.28 59.73 -16.16
CA MET A 371 -24.74 59.67 -16.22
C MET A 371 -25.38 60.48 -15.09
N TRP A 372 -24.85 60.38 -13.87
CA TRP A 372 -25.31 61.23 -12.75
C TRP A 372 -25.14 62.72 -13.05
N GLY A 373 -23.99 63.10 -13.64
CA GLY A 373 -23.76 64.46 -14.10
C GLY A 373 -24.75 64.89 -15.19
N ALA A 374 -25.01 64.03 -16.17
CA ALA A 374 -25.97 64.29 -17.24
C ALA A 374 -27.40 64.47 -16.71
N THR A 375 -27.82 63.67 -15.73
CA THR A 375 -29.13 63.81 -15.07
C THR A 375 -29.25 65.15 -14.35
N VAL A 376 -28.24 65.58 -13.59
CA VAL A 376 -28.24 66.89 -12.91
C VAL A 376 -28.33 68.03 -13.92
N VAL A 377 -27.57 67.95 -15.01
CA VAL A 377 -27.60 68.94 -16.10
C VAL A 377 -28.97 68.96 -16.78
N ALA A 378 -29.58 67.81 -17.05
CA ALA A 378 -30.90 67.71 -17.66
C ALA A 378 -31.98 68.32 -16.75
N VAL A 379 -31.99 68.02 -15.45
CA VAL A 379 -32.91 68.63 -14.47
C VAL A 379 -32.74 70.14 -14.47
N PHE A 380 -31.49 70.64 -14.47
CA PHE A 380 -31.22 72.07 -14.49
C PHE A 380 -31.73 72.75 -15.77
N ILE A 381 -31.45 72.18 -16.95
CA ILE A 381 -31.91 72.72 -18.25
C ILE A 381 -33.43 72.75 -18.30
N LEU A 382 -34.09 71.64 -17.94
CA LEU A 382 -35.55 71.56 -17.93
C LEU A 382 -36.16 72.61 -17.00
N SER A 383 -35.59 72.77 -15.80
CA SER A 383 -36.02 73.80 -14.84
C SER A 383 -35.84 75.20 -15.36
N ALA A 384 -34.73 75.48 -16.03
CA ALA A 384 -34.48 76.78 -16.63
C ALA A 384 -35.45 77.07 -17.78
N THR A 385 -35.70 76.09 -18.64
CA THR A 385 -36.68 76.25 -19.73
C THR A 385 -38.09 76.47 -19.21
N LEU A 386 -38.50 75.73 -18.18
CA LEU A 386 -39.83 75.87 -17.58
C LEU A 386 -40.00 77.21 -16.89
N ALA A 387 -39.01 77.64 -16.09
CA ALA A 387 -39.02 78.95 -15.44
C ALA A 387 -39.03 80.11 -16.46
N LEU A 388 -38.28 80.00 -17.55
CA LEU A 388 -38.30 80.99 -18.64
C LEU A 388 -39.65 81.02 -19.36
N PHE A 389 -40.26 79.85 -19.59
CA PHE A 389 -41.57 79.75 -20.24
C PHE A 389 -42.67 80.31 -19.35
N GLN A 390 -42.66 80.01 -18.05
CA GLN A 390 -43.55 80.61 -17.06
C GLN A 390 -43.37 82.13 -17.04
N HIS A 391 -42.12 82.62 -17.00
CA HIS A 391 -41.87 84.06 -16.97
C HIS A 391 -42.27 84.76 -18.27
N GLY A 392 -42.10 84.11 -19.42
CA GLY A 392 -42.48 84.59 -20.75
C GLY A 392 -43.99 84.61 -20.98
N LEU A 393 -44.73 83.61 -20.48
CA LEU A 393 -46.19 83.56 -20.54
C LEU A 393 -46.86 84.55 -19.59
N VAL A 394 -46.27 84.80 -18.41
CA VAL A 394 -46.76 85.80 -17.44
C VAL A 394 -46.67 87.23 -17.98
N LEU A 395 -45.84 87.50 -18.99
CA LEU A 395 -45.86 88.79 -19.69
C LEU A 395 -47.11 88.99 -20.58
N GLN A 396 -47.88 87.92 -20.85
CA GLN A 396 -49.04 87.95 -21.74
C GLN A 396 -50.39 87.96 -21.01
N GLU A 397 -50.46 87.51 -19.75
CA GLU A 397 -51.67 87.59 -18.91
C GLU A 397 -51.42 88.34 -17.59
N TYR A 398 -52.27 89.34 -17.36
CA TYR A 398 -52.17 90.35 -16.31
C TYR A 398 -52.43 89.75 -14.90
N LYS A 399 -51.43 89.91 -14.01
CA LYS A 399 -51.48 89.75 -12.53
C LYS A 399 -52.01 88.40 -11.99
N SER A 400 -51.10 87.43 -11.87
CA SER A 400 -51.18 86.36 -10.86
C SER A 400 -50.10 86.57 -9.79
N THR A 401 -50.47 86.43 -8.51
CA THR A 401 -49.74 86.97 -7.34
C THR A 401 -48.63 86.06 -6.79
N ASN A 402 -48.36 84.90 -7.37
CA ASN A 402 -47.28 84.02 -6.92
C ASN A 402 -46.26 83.80 -8.04
N GLN A 403 -45.21 84.62 -8.04
CA GLN A 403 -44.05 84.39 -8.89
C GLN A 403 -43.28 83.19 -8.34
N GLU A 404 -43.51 82.00 -8.91
CA GLU A 404 -42.72 80.81 -8.60
C GLU A 404 -41.24 81.13 -8.85
N ARG A 405 -40.40 80.86 -7.85
CA ARG A 405 -38.97 81.13 -7.98
C ARG A 405 -38.33 79.94 -8.68
N PHE A 406 -37.25 80.18 -9.42
CA PHE A 406 -36.52 79.13 -10.15
C PHE A 406 -36.17 77.89 -9.29
N TYR A 407 -35.88 78.09 -8.00
CA TYR A 407 -35.59 76.96 -7.11
C TYR A 407 -36.83 76.07 -6.88
N ASP A 408 -38.04 76.63 -6.86
CA ASP A 408 -39.29 75.87 -6.73
C ASP A 408 -39.43 74.95 -7.96
N THR A 409 -39.24 75.50 -9.16
CA THR A 409 -39.24 74.74 -10.42
C THR A 409 -38.16 73.65 -10.43
N PHE A 410 -36.96 73.94 -9.92
CA PHE A 410 -35.85 73.00 -9.84
C PHE A 410 -36.13 71.83 -8.90
N PHE A 411 -36.64 72.10 -7.70
CA PHE A 411 -37.01 71.05 -6.76
C PHE A 411 -38.22 70.24 -7.25
N THR A 412 -39.19 70.86 -7.92
CA THR A 412 -40.34 70.15 -8.51
C THR A 412 -39.89 69.17 -9.60
N ILE A 413 -39.06 69.60 -10.55
CA ILE A 413 -38.55 68.70 -11.61
C ILE A 413 -37.61 67.66 -11.04
N GLY A 414 -36.75 68.02 -10.09
CA GLY A 414 -35.89 67.08 -9.38
C GLY A 414 -36.69 66.01 -8.62
N GLY A 415 -37.77 66.43 -7.94
CA GLY A 415 -38.72 65.54 -7.29
C GLY A 415 -39.41 64.61 -8.28
N LEU A 416 -39.80 65.11 -9.46
CA LEU A 416 -40.41 64.31 -10.53
C LEU A 416 -39.44 63.24 -11.06
N PHE A 417 -38.16 63.58 -11.22
CA PHE A 417 -37.11 62.61 -11.58
C PHE A 417 -36.85 61.57 -10.49
N CYS A 418 -36.98 61.94 -9.22
CA CYS A 418 -36.85 61.04 -8.08
C CYS A 418 -38.15 60.27 -7.76
N ALA A 419 -39.23 60.51 -8.51
CA ALA A 419 -40.59 60.02 -8.22
C ALA A 419 -41.07 60.38 -6.80
N GLN A 420 -40.65 61.54 -6.29
CA GLN A 420 -40.92 62.07 -4.95
C GLN A 420 -41.86 63.28 -4.97
N VAL A 421 -42.67 63.44 -6.01
CA VAL A 421 -43.64 64.56 -6.06
C VAL A 421 -44.79 64.27 -5.11
N GLU A 422 -44.88 65.12 -4.09
CA GLU A 422 -46.04 65.24 -3.22
C GLU A 422 -47.15 65.91 -4.03
N TRP A 423 -48.13 65.13 -4.47
CA TRP A 423 -49.32 65.67 -5.12
C TRP A 423 -50.22 66.18 -4.00
N ASP A 424 -50.42 67.49 -3.90
CA ASP A 424 -51.48 68.03 -3.05
C ASP A 424 -52.82 67.43 -3.51
N GLU A 425 -53.45 66.64 -2.63
CA GLU A 425 -54.68 65.88 -2.92
C GLU A 425 -55.90 66.77 -3.25
N GLU A 426 -55.80 68.09 -3.18
CA GLU A 426 -56.91 69.01 -3.42
C GLU A 426 -57.45 69.01 -4.87
N LEU A 427 -56.72 68.45 -5.84
CA LEU A 427 -57.17 68.35 -7.24
C LEU A 427 -57.92 67.05 -7.61
N GLN A 428 -58.05 66.06 -6.70
CA GLN A 428 -58.84 64.85 -6.98
C GLN A 428 -60.34 64.97 -6.65
N VAL A 429 -60.81 66.09 -6.10
CA VAL A 429 -62.23 66.25 -5.66
C VAL A 429 -63.20 66.60 -6.80
N ILE A 430 -62.73 66.90 -8.02
CA ILE A 430 -63.61 67.28 -9.14
C ILE A 430 -63.45 66.31 -10.32
N GLN A 431 -63.84 65.05 -10.15
CA GLN A 431 -64.52 64.21 -11.17
C GLN A 431 -64.65 62.75 -10.70
N SER A 432 -65.75 62.44 -10.02
CA SER A 432 -66.40 61.11 -10.07
C SER A 432 -67.72 61.16 -9.27
N PRO A 433 -68.90 61.11 -9.92
CA PRO A 433 -70.11 60.70 -9.25
C PRO A 433 -70.14 59.17 -9.13
N ALA A 434 -70.39 58.75 -7.90
CA ALA A 434 -70.99 57.50 -7.45
C ALA A 434 -71.31 56.44 -8.52
N GLU A 435 -70.72 55.26 -8.36
CA GLU A 435 -71.50 54.03 -8.51
C GLU A 435 -71.01 52.93 -7.57
N GLU A 436 -71.97 52.40 -6.83
CA GLU A 436 -71.89 51.30 -5.89
C GLU A 436 -71.44 50.01 -6.57
N GLY A 437 -70.55 49.25 -5.94
CA GLY A 437 -70.08 47.99 -6.51
C GLY A 437 -69.32 47.13 -5.51
N SER A 438 -70.02 46.71 -4.45
CA SER A 438 -69.60 45.64 -3.54
C SER A 438 -69.12 44.40 -4.30
N ILE A 439 -67.83 44.06 -4.22
CA ILE A 439 -67.36 42.67 -4.34
C ILE A 439 -66.24 42.42 -3.30
N ARG A 440 -66.59 41.62 -2.29
CA ARG A 440 -65.64 40.88 -1.43
C ARG A 440 -65.03 39.73 -2.22
N MET A 441 -63.75 39.43 -1.96
CA MET A 441 -63.12 38.11 -1.72
C MET A 441 -61.63 38.14 -2.15
N PRO A 442 -60.78 37.18 -1.72
CA PRO A 442 -60.57 36.68 -0.36
C PRO A 442 -59.08 36.70 0.02
N VAL A 443 -58.82 36.45 1.31
CA VAL A 443 -57.51 36.13 1.87
C VAL A 443 -56.93 34.89 1.18
N VAL A 444 -55.73 35.02 0.62
CA VAL A 444 -54.93 33.88 0.15
C VAL A 444 -53.99 33.48 1.29
N GLU A 445 -54.38 32.44 2.02
CA GLU A 445 -53.46 31.57 2.73
C GLU A 445 -52.77 30.67 1.71
N THR A 446 -51.43 30.70 1.65
CA THR A 446 -50.65 29.59 1.10
C THR A 446 -49.70 29.10 2.17
N ALA A 447 -50.07 27.95 2.70
CA ALA A 447 -49.23 27.05 3.46
C ALA A 447 -48.16 26.40 2.55
N GLU A 448 -47.01 26.09 3.15
CA GLU A 448 -46.30 24.80 3.05
C GLU A 448 -45.94 24.26 1.64
N ASP A 449 -44.64 24.16 1.33
CA ASP A 449 -44.01 22.84 1.18
C ASP A 449 -42.47 22.97 1.18
N GLN A 450 -41.84 22.31 2.17
CA GLN A 450 -40.42 22.03 2.19
C GLN A 450 -40.16 20.77 1.34
N ARG A 451 -39.48 20.88 0.20
CA ARG A 451 -38.77 19.72 -0.38
C ARG A 451 -37.40 20.11 -0.91
N GLN A 452 -36.38 19.62 -0.20
CA GLN A 452 -35.02 19.47 -0.69
C GLN A 452 -34.97 18.44 -1.83
N PRO A 453 -34.18 18.65 -2.89
CA PRO A 453 -33.80 17.57 -3.78
C PRO A 453 -32.49 16.93 -3.30
N SER A 454 -32.57 15.64 -3.00
CA SER A 454 -31.45 14.72 -2.89
C SER A 454 -30.86 14.45 -4.28
N TYR A 455 -29.64 14.93 -4.53
CA TYR A 455 -28.86 14.53 -5.70
C TYR A 455 -28.22 13.16 -5.44
N GLN A 456 -28.78 12.10 -6.04
CA GLN A 456 -28.04 10.88 -6.33
C GLN A 456 -27.44 11.00 -7.74
N LEU A 457 -26.13 11.15 -7.83
CA LEU A 457 -25.40 10.90 -9.07
C LEU A 457 -24.93 9.44 -9.05
N GLY A 458 -25.65 8.61 -9.79
CA GLY A 458 -25.14 7.34 -10.28
C GLY A 458 -24.30 7.59 -11.53
N ILE A 459 -23.01 7.23 -11.49
CA ILE A 459 -22.21 7.06 -12.69
C ILE A 459 -21.99 5.56 -12.87
N ARG A 460 -22.73 5.04 -13.85
CA ARG A 460 -22.56 3.73 -14.48
C ARG A 460 -21.38 3.84 -15.47
N GLY A 461 -20.64 2.74 -15.58
CA GLY A 461 -19.29 2.70 -16.12
C GLY A 461 -19.11 2.98 -17.61
N ILE A 462 -17.84 3.02 -17.99
CA ILE A 462 -17.33 2.78 -19.34
C ILE A 462 -16.08 1.88 -19.20
N GLU A 463 -15.99 0.99 -20.18
CA GLU A 463 -15.19 -0.25 -20.34
C GLU A 463 -13.69 -0.17 -20.11
#